data_AF-A0A1G3RUI8-F1
#
_entry.id   AF-A0A1G3RUI8-F1
#
_cell.length_a   1.000
_cell.length_b   1.000
_cell.length_c   1.000
_cell.angle_alpha   90.00
_cell.angle_beta   90.00
_cell.angle_gamma   90.00
#
_symmetry.space_group_name_H-M   'P 1'
#
loop_
_entity.id
_entity.type
_entity.pdbx_description
1 polymer ?
#
loop_
_entity_poly.entity_id
_entity_poly.type
_entity_poly.pdbx_seq_one_letter_code
_entity_poly.pdbx_strand_id
1 'polypeptide(L)'
;MRTKYFFSAVMVLAVLAGAILVSGGHLMIVLDPYSMILVLGLPFIIAFGSWPLRDICRAFSAPFDPSADGKDLRKAAEFFESFRSWLAVSAATGAMTGLLLMLALFDLDNGLARLGSNLAVMLLSVFYALVLNLLFVLPLGALARRRLLDMQATRN
;
A
#
# COMPACT_ATOMS: atom_id res chain seq x y z
N MET A 1 -18.99 -3.03 11.25
CA MET A 1 -18.15 -2.45 10.15
C MET A 1 -16.90 -3.28 9.86
N ARG A 2 -16.19 -3.78 10.88
CA ARG A 2 -15.01 -4.65 10.73
C ARG A 2 -15.23 -5.85 9.80
N THR A 3 -16.36 -6.56 9.94
CA THR A 3 -16.68 -7.72 9.10
C THR A 3 -16.81 -7.38 7.61
N LYS A 4 -17.41 -6.24 7.27
CA LYS A 4 -17.55 -5.79 5.87
C LYS A 4 -16.18 -5.45 5.27
N TYR A 5 -15.33 -4.78 6.03
CA TYR A 5 -13.95 -4.50 5.63
C TYR A 5 -13.14 -5.79 5.42
N PHE A 6 -13.22 -6.72 6.38
CA PHE A 6 -12.52 -8.01 6.28
C PHE A 6 -12.99 -8.79 5.06
N PHE A 7 -14.29 -8.87 4.84
CA PHE A 7 -14.86 -9.51 3.65
C PHE A 7 -14.37 -8.86 2.35
N SER A 8 -14.35 -7.52 2.26
CA SER A 8 -13.83 -6.84 1.08
C SER A 8 -12.33 -7.08 0.86
N ALA A 9 -11.53 -7.08 1.93
CA ALA A 9 -10.09 -7.34 1.84
C ALA A 9 -9.80 -8.77 1.35
N VAL A 10 -10.53 -9.76 1.89
CA VAL A 10 -10.46 -11.16 1.43
C VAL A 10 -10.87 -11.27 -0.03
N MET A 11 -11.94 -10.57 -0.45
CA MET A 11 -12.39 -10.59 -1.83
C MET A 11 -11.34 -10.00 -2.79
N VAL A 12 -10.72 -8.87 -2.44
CA VAL A 12 -9.63 -8.28 -3.24
C VAL A 12 -8.47 -9.25 -3.38
N LEU A 13 -8.03 -9.87 -2.27
CA LEU A 13 -6.96 -10.88 -2.30
C LEU A 13 -7.33 -12.09 -3.14
N ALA A 14 -8.58 -12.58 -3.04
CA ALA A 14 -9.07 -13.71 -3.81
C ALA A 14 -9.09 -13.41 -5.32
N VAL A 15 -9.53 -12.21 -5.71
CA VAL A 15 -9.52 -11.76 -7.12
C VAL A 15 -8.09 -11.68 -7.65
N LEU A 16 -7.17 -11.09 -6.89
CA LEU A 16 -5.76 -10.98 -7.30
C LEU A 16 -5.08 -12.35 -7.39
N ALA A 17 -5.28 -13.21 -6.40
CA ALA A 17 -4.75 -14.58 -6.39
C ALA A 17 -5.32 -15.40 -7.56
N GLY A 18 -6.63 -15.31 -7.79
CA GLY A 18 -7.30 -15.94 -8.91
C GLY A 18 -6.73 -15.49 -10.26
N ALA A 19 -6.51 -14.19 -10.44
CA ALA A 19 -5.91 -13.65 -11.66
C ALA A 19 -4.49 -14.21 -11.92
N ILE A 20 -3.66 -14.31 -10.88
CA ILE A 20 -2.31 -14.89 -10.98
C ILE A 20 -2.37 -16.36 -11.37
N LEU A 21 -3.22 -17.15 -10.71
CA LEU A 21 -3.35 -18.59 -10.93
C LEU A 21 -3.91 -18.91 -12.32
N VAL A 22 -4.94 -18.18 -12.77
CA VAL A 22 -5.53 -18.35 -14.10
C VAL A 22 -4.54 -17.99 -15.21
N SER A 23 -3.61 -17.06 -14.94
CA SER A 23 -2.54 -16.70 -15.87
C SER A 23 -1.39 -17.74 -15.92
N GLY A 24 -1.50 -18.86 -15.21
CA GLY A 24 -0.46 -19.89 -15.11
C GLY A 24 0.68 -19.54 -14.14
N GLY A 25 0.54 -18.47 -13.37
CA GLY A 25 1.49 -18.07 -12.35
C GLY A 25 1.32 -18.85 -11.05
N HIS A 26 2.27 -18.67 -10.13
CA HIS A 26 2.22 -19.21 -8.77
C HIS A 26 2.43 -18.07 -7.77
N LEU A 27 1.78 -18.11 -6.60
CA LEU A 27 1.75 -16.96 -5.69
C LEU A 27 3.13 -16.51 -5.18
N MET A 28 4.11 -17.41 -5.13
CA MET A 28 5.48 -17.07 -4.71
C MET A 28 6.21 -16.16 -5.70
N ILE A 29 5.77 -16.08 -6.98
CA ILE A 29 6.38 -15.18 -7.96
C ILE A 29 6.19 -13.71 -7.59
N VAL A 30 5.16 -13.43 -6.78
CA VAL A 30 4.82 -12.09 -6.32
C VAL A 30 5.46 -11.82 -4.96
N LEU A 31 6.37 -12.67 -4.47
CA LEU A 31 7.11 -12.43 -3.23
C LEU A 31 8.56 -12.11 -3.55
N ASP A 32 8.84 -10.81 -3.74
CA ASP A 32 10.19 -10.28 -3.90
C ASP A 32 10.56 -9.40 -2.69
N PRO A 33 11.51 -9.82 -1.84
CA PRO A 33 11.84 -9.09 -0.63
C PRO A 33 12.40 -7.69 -0.91
N TYR A 34 13.13 -7.49 -2.03
CA TYR A 34 13.70 -6.18 -2.36
C TYR A 34 12.62 -5.15 -2.66
N SER A 35 11.67 -5.49 -3.52
CA SER A 35 10.52 -4.64 -3.86
C SER A 35 9.64 -4.38 -2.63
N MET A 36 9.46 -5.37 -1.75
CA MET A 36 8.73 -5.18 -0.49
C MET A 36 9.41 -4.17 0.42
N ILE A 37 10.73 -4.28 0.60
CA ILE A 37 11.52 -3.36 1.43
C ILE A 37 11.44 -1.95 0.87
N LEU A 38 11.54 -1.76 -0.45
CA LEU A 38 11.41 -0.44 -1.06
C LEU A 38 10.02 0.14 -0.81
N VAL A 39 8.97 -0.58 -1.24
CA VAL A 39 7.59 -0.09 -1.23
C VAL A 39 7.06 0.15 0.18
N LEU A 40 7.38 -0.72 1.15
CA LEU A 40 6.94 -0.57 2.53
C LEU A 40 7.91 0.28 3.35
N GLY A 41 9.21 0.04 3.22
CA GLY A 41 10.24 0.66 4.06
C GLY A 41 10.25 2.17 3.92
N LEU A 42 10.20 2.72 2.71
CA LEU A 42 10.25 4.18 2.51
C LEU A 42 9.02 4.89 3.14
N PRO A 43 7.76 4.50 2.88
CA PRO A 43 6.61 5.09 3.54
C PRO A 43 6.64 4.93 5.06
N PHE A 44 7.12 3.79 5.59
CA PHE A 44 7.26 3.63 7.04
C PHE A 44 8.28 4.59 7.62
N ILE A 45 9.46 4.72 7.02
CA ILE A 45 10.50 5.67 7.47
C ILE A 45 9.94 7.10 7.47
N ILE A 46 9.25 7.50 6.40
CA ILE A 46 8.62 8.83 6.30
C ILE A 46 7.54 8.99 7.36
N ALA A 47 6.70 7.97 7.58
CA ALA A 47 5.65 8.00 8.59
C ALA A 47 6.23 8.18 10.00
N PHE A 48 7.25 7.41 10.37
CA PHE A 48 7.92 7.51 11.67
C PHE A 48 8.65 8.85 11.85
N GLY A 49 9.20 9.43 10.78
CA GLY A 49 9.83 10.75 10.81
C GLY A 49 8.83 11.90 10.91
N SER A 50 7.59 11.69 10.45
CA SER A 50 6.59 12.76 10.31
C SER A 50 5.48 12.72 11.39
N TRP A 51 5.23 11.56 12.00
CA TRP A 51 4.11 11.35 12.93
C TRP A 51 4.56 10.59 14.19
N PRO A 52 4.00 10.92 15.37
CA PRO A 52 4.18 10.10 16.56
C PRO A 52 3.62 8.69 16.37
N LEU A 53 4.31 7.67 16.87
CA LEU A 53 3.87 6.27 16.75
C LEU A 53 2.46 6.01 17.29
N ARG A 54 2.08 6.73 18.35
CA ARG A 54 0.72 6.66 18.91
C ARG A 54 -0.33 7.11 17.90
N ASP A 55 -0.06 8.17 17.15
CA ASP A 55 -0.99 8.70 16.15
C ASP A 55 -1.06 7.78 14.92
N ILE A 56 0.04 7.14 14.53
CA ILE A 56 0.06 6.12 13.48
C ILE A 56 -0.84 4.95 13.88
N CYS A 57 -0.62 4.34 15.05
CA CYS A 57 -1.45 3.24 15.54
C CYS A 57 -2.92 3.65 15.71
N ARG A 58 -3.16 4.90 16.15
CA ARG A 58 -4.50 5.46 16.27
C ARG A 58 -5.16 5.62 14.90
N ALA A 59 -4.43 6.01 13.86
CA ALA A 59 -4.96 6.13 12.50
C ALA A 59 -5.52 4.81 11.95
N PHE A 60 -4.88 3.67 12.24
CA PHE A 60 -5.38 2.35 11.82
C PHE A 60 -6.58 1.84 12.65
N SER A 61 -6.70 2.26 13.91
CA SER A 61 -7.73 1.76 14.83
C SER A 61 -8.96 2.66 14.90
N ALA A 62 -8.80 3.98 14.81
CA ALA A 62 -9.87 4.98 14.90
C ALA A 62 -11.05 4.75 13.93
N PRO A 63 -10.84 4.36 12.65
CA PRO A 63 -11.95 4.08 11.73
C PRO A 63 -12.90 3.00 12.25
N PHE A 64 -12.40 2.06 13.06
CA PHE A 64 -13.16 0.94 13.61
C PHE A 64 -13.57 1.11 15.08
N ASP A 65 -13.16 2.19 15.74
CA ASP A 65 -13.45 2.46 17.14
C ASP A 65 -14.69 3.36 17.25
N PRO A 66 -15.83 2.86 17.79
CA PRO A 66 -17.04 3.66 17.97
C PRO A 66 -16.82 4.92 18.82
N SER A 67 -15.84 4.89 19.74
CA SER A 67 -15.53 5.97 20.67
C SER A 67 -14.55 7.03 20.11
N ALA A 68 -14.01 6.81 18.90
CA ALA A 68 -13.10 7.77 18.28
C ALA A 68 -13.78 9.12 18.06
N ASP A 69 -13.11 10.20 18.47
CA ASP A 69 -13.62 11.56 18.31
C ASP A 69 -13.35 12.10 16.89
N GLY A 70 -13.87 13.31 16.61
CA GLY A 70 -13.65 13.95 15.31
C GLY A 70 -12.18 14.31 15.04
N LYS A 71 -11.35 14.49 16.06
CA LYS A 71 -9.92 14.79 15.88
C LYS A 71 -9.16 13.53 15.44
N ASP A 72 -9.43 12.40 16.07
CA ASP A 72 -8.86 11.09 15.73
C ASP A 72 -9.21 10.69 14.29
N LEU A 73 -10.48 10.86 13.90
CA LEU A 73 -10.94 10.53 12.55
C LEU A 73 -10.32 11.46 11.49
N ARG A 74 -10.15 12.75 11.81
CA ARG A 74 -9.46 13.69 10.91
C ARG A 74 -7.98 13.32 10.75
N LYS A 75 -7.28 13.06 11.85
CA LYS A 75 -5.88 12.58 11.82
C LYS A 75 -5.74 11.30 11.00
N ALA A 76 -6.66 10.34 11.18
CA ALA A 76 -6.66 9.10 10.41
C ALA A 76 -6.84 9.35 8.90
N ALA A 77 -7.77 10.23 8.52
CA ALA A 77 -7.99 10.60 7.12
C ALA A 77 -6.75 11.25 6.49
N GLU A 78 -6.14 12.22 7.17
CA GLU A 78 -4.92 12.91 6.71
C GLU A 78 -3.73 11.95 6.61
N PHE A 79 -3.59 11.06 7.59
CA PHE A 79 -2.55 10.03 7.58
C PHE A 79 -2.66 9.14 6.35
N PHE A 80 -3.85 8.59 6.05
CA PHE A 80 -4.01 7.73 4.88
C PHE A 80 -3.86 8.47 3.54
N GLU A 81 -4.26 9.75 3.48
CA GLU A 81 -4.01 10.57 2.29
C GLU A 81 -2.51 10.78 2.04
N SER A 82 -1.76 11.09 3.10
CA SER A 82 -0.31 11.23 3.04
C SER A 82 0.38 9.91 2.70
N PHE A 83 -0.03 8.82 3.37
CA PHE A 83 0.51 7.48 3.18
C PHE A 83 0.29 6.97 1.75
N ARG A 84 -0.84 7.32 1.11
CA ARG A 84 -1.08 7.06 -0.31
C ARG A 84 -0.02 7.71 -1.21
N SER A 85 0.28 8.98 -0.96
CA SER A 85 1.29 9.73 -1.72
C SER A 85 2.68 9.11 -1.53
N TRP A 86 3.05 8.76 -0.30
CA TRP A 86 4.33 8.12 0.00
C TRP A 86 4.47 6.74 -0.67
N LEU A 87 3.41 5.94 -0.69
CA LEU A 87 3.39 4.67 -1.43
C LEU A 87 3.60 4.88 -2.94
N ALA A 88 2.97 5.92 -3.52
CA ALA A 88 3.13 6.22 -4.94
C ALA A 88 4.57 6.64 -5.28
N VAL A 89 5.17 7.51 -4.47
CA VAL A 89 6.58 7.91 -4.62
C VAL A 89 7.51 6.71 -4.43
N SER A 90 7.25 5.87 -3.44
CA SER A 90 8.05 4.67 -3.20
C SER A 90 7.99 3.68 -4.37
N ALA A 91 6.79 3.43 -4.90
CA ALA A 91 6.61 2.61 -6.08
C ALA A 91 7.32 3.19 -7.31
N ALA A 92 7.25 4.51 -7.51
CA ALA A 92 7.96 5.18 -8.58
C ALA A 92 9.49 5.02 -8.43
N THR A 93 10.02 5.14 -7.22
CA THR A 93 11.44 4.90 -6.92
C THR A 93 11.84 3.46 -7.19
N GLY A 94 11.04 2.47 -6.78
CA GLY A 94 11.29 1.07 -7.08
C GLY A 94 11.24 0.77 -8.58
N ALA A 95 10.28 1.37 -9.29
CA ALA A 95 10.17 1.27 -10.74
C ALA A 95 11.40 1.86 -11.45
N MET A 96 11.82 3.07 -11.07
CA MET A 96 13.00 3.72 -11.63
C MET A 96 14.28 2.95 -11.29
N THR A 97 14.41 2.40 -10.08
CA THR A 97 15.54 1.56 -9.70
C THR A 97 15.65 0.33 -10.59
N GLY A 98 14.55 -0.40 -10.80
CA GLY A 98 14.51 -1.55 -11.71
C GLY A 98 14.91 -1.17 -13.13
N LEU A 99 14.37 -0.05 -13.65
CA LEU A 99 14.72 0.46 -14.97
C LEU A 99 16.21 0.83 -15.08
N LEU A 100 16.75 1.57 -14.10
CA LEU A 100 18.15 1.96 -14.07
C LEU A 100 19.07 0.75 -14.05
N LEU A 101 18.76 -0.27 -13.25
CA LEU A 101 19.56 -1.49 -13.18
C LEU A 101 19.46 -2.33 -14.46
N MET A 102 18.31 -2.36 -15.14
CA MET A 102 18.20 -2.97 -16.46
C MET A 102 19.14 -2.30 -17.47
N LEU A 103 19.15 -0.95 -17.50
CA LEU A 103 19.99 -0.20 -18.43
C LEU A 103 21.48 -0.27 -18.09
N ALA A 104 21.82 -0.22 -16.80
CA ALA A 104 23.21 -0.21 -16.33
C ALA A 104 23.89 -1.59 -16.43
N LEU A 105 23.11 -2.67 -16.32
CA LEU A 105 23.63 -4.05 -16.28
C LEU A 105 23.28 -4.85 -17.56
N PHE A 106 22.89 -4.17 -18.63
CA PHE A 106 22.60 -4.82 -19.90
C PHE A 106 23.89 -5.38 -20.51
N ASP A 107 23.95 -6.71 -20.62
CA ASP A 107 25.06 -7.45 -21.22
C ASP A 107 24.49 -8.61 -22.05
N LEU A 108 25.04 -8.91 -23.22
CA LEU A 108 24.47 -9.91 -24.13
C LEU A 108 24.60 -11.35 -23.59
N ASP A 109 25.65 -11.63 -22.81
CA ASP A 109 25.98 -13.01 -22.41
C ASP A 109 25.24 -13.48 -21.16
N ASN A 110 24.93 -12.58 -20.22
CA ASN A 110 24.21 -12.87 -18.96
C ASN A 110 22.98 -11.99 -18.71
N GLY A 111 22.59 -11.17 -19.70
CA GLY A 111 21.60 -10.11 -19.52
C GLY A 111 20.18 -10.58 -19.30
N LEU A 112 19.76 -11.72 -19.89
CA LEU A 112 18.35 -12.10 -19.88
C LEU A 112 17.81 -12.36 -18.46
N ALA A 113 18.58 -13.06 -17.62
CA ALA A 113 18.19 -13.37 -16.24
C ALA A 113 18.17 -12.12 -15.36
N ARG A 114 19.18 -11.25 -15.51
CA ARG A 114 19.27 -9.97 -14.76
C ARG A 114 18.19 -8.99 -15.20
N LEU A 115 17.88 -8.96 -16.49
CA LEU A 115 16.81 -8.16 -17.07
C LEU A 115 15.45 -8.60 -16.52
N GLY A 116 15.18 -9.90 -16.47
CA GLY A 116 13.95 -10.44 -15.87
C GLY A 116 13.80 -10.05 -14.38
N SER A 117 14.89 -10.17 -13.60
CA SER A 117 14.87 -9.79 -12.18
C SER A 117 14.61 -8.29 -11.97
N ASN A 118 15.31 -7.43 -12.70
CA ASN A 118 15.14 -5.98 -12.56
C ASN A 118 13.77 -5.50 -13.10
N LEU A 119 13.23 -6.16 -14.13
CA LEU A 119 11.87 -5.94 -14.60
C LEU A 119 10.84 -6.35 -13.54
N ALA A 120 11.06 -7.48 -12.87
CA ALA A 120 10.22 -7.91 -11.76
C ALA A 120 10.22 -6.89 -10.63
N VAL A 121 11.38 -6.35 -10.23
CA VAL A 121 11.46 -5.29 -9.22
C VAL A 121 10.63 -4.07 -9.63
N MET A 122 10.74 -3.66 -10.90
CA MET A 122 9.99 -2.52 -11.41
C MET A 122 8.47 -2.72 -11.32
N LEU A 123 7.98 -3.88 -11.78
CA LEU A 123 6.54 -4.17 -11.83
C LEU A 123 5.97 -4.49 -10.45
N LEU A 124 6.70 -5.28 -9.64
CA LEU A 124 6.29 -5.63 -8.28
C LEU A 124 6.23 -4.41 -7.36
N SER A 125 7.10 -3.42 -7.56
CA SER A 125 7.05 -2.17 -6.82
C SER A 125 5.71 -1.44 -6.99
N VAL A 126 5.24 -1.33 -8.24
CA VAL A 126 3.93 -0.73 -8.55
C VAL A 126 2.80 -1.62 -8.04
N PHE A 127 2.90 -2.93 -8.27
CA PHE A 127 1.90 -3.90 -7.83
C PHE A 127 1.66 -3.84 -6.32
N TYR A 128 2.72 -3.84 -5.50
CA TYR A 128 2.59 -3.78 -4.04
C TYR A 128 1.94 -2.48 -3.56
N ALA A 129 2.31 -1.34 -4.13
CA ALA A 129 1.67 -0.07 -3.75
C ALA A 129 0.17 -0.07 -4.09
N LEU A 130 -0.22 -0.66 -5.23
CA LEU A 130 -1.63 -0.80 -5.60
C LEU A 130 -2.37 -1.73 -4.63
N VAL A 131 -1.79 -2.89 -4.30
CA VAL A 131 -2.38 -3.84 -3.35
C VAL A 131 -2.57 -3.20 -1.98
N LEU A 132 -1.57 -2.48 -1.46
CA LEU A 132 -1.67 -1.78 -0.18
C LEU A 132 -2.73 -0.69 -0.20
N ASN A 133 -2.83 0.05 -1.31
CA ASN A 133 -3.87 1.05 -1.49
C ASN A 133 -5.28 0.43 -1.45
N LEU A 134 -5.48 -0.67 -2.18
CA LEU A 134 -6.76 -1.37 -2.25
C LEU A 134 -7.16 -2.01 -0.91
N LEU A 135 -6.19 -2.60 -0.21
CA LEU A 135 -6.48 -3.33 1.03
C LEU A 135 -6.62 -2.41 2.24
N PHE A 136 -5.79 -1.38 2.36
CA PHE A 136 -5.68 -0.60 3.60
C PHE A 136 -5.98 0.88 3.37
N VAL A 137 -5.24 1.55 2.49
CA VAL A 137 -5.19 3.01 2.48
C VAL A 137 -6.52 3.64 2.07
N LEU A 138 -7.07 3.18 0.94
CA LEU A 138 -8.35 3.66 0.43
C LEU A 138 -9.52 3.32 1.36
N PRO A 139 -9.73 2.05 1.77
CA PRO A 139 -10.89 1.71 2.59
C PRO A 139 -10.85 2.34 3.99
N LEU A 140 -9.68 2.38 4.65
CA LEU A 140 -9.56 2.96 5.98
C LEU A 140 -9.69 4.49 5.94
N GLY A 141 -9.05 5.15 4.97
CA GLY A 141 -9.20 6.59 4.75
C GLY A 141 -10.64 6.99 4.41
N ALA A 142 -11.32 6.23 3.55
CA ALA A 142 -12.73 6.45 3.23
C ALA A 142 -13.65 6.26 4.45
N LEU A 143 -13.39 5.23 5.27
CA LEU A 143 -14.16 4.98 6.49
C LEU A 143 -13.97 6.11 7.52
N ALA A 144 -12.74 6.59 7.70
CA ALA A 144 -12.44 7.72 8.58
C ALA A 144 -13.18 8.98 8.14
N ARG A 145 -13.08 9.34 6.86
CA ARG A 145 -13.76 10.51 6.27
C ARG A 145 -15.27 10.41 6.38
N ARG A 146 -15.87 9.26 6.07
CA ARG A 146 -17.32 9.06 6.19
C ARG A 146 -17.80 9.29 7.61
N ARG A 147 -17.15 8.67 8.60
CA ARG A 147 -17.54 8.83 10.01
C ARG A 147 -17.34 10.26 10.52
N LEU A 148 -16.32 10.95 10.04
CA LEU A 148 -16.09 12.36 10.38
C LEU A 148 -17.24 13.24 9.88
N LEU A 149 -17.72 13.01 8.66
CA LEU A 149 -18.86 13.71 8.08
C LEU A 149 -20.16 13.42 8.85
N ASP A 150 -20.41 12.14 9.19
CA ASP A 150 -21.59 11.75 9.97
C ASP A 150 -21.65 12.48 11.33
N MET A 151 -20.51 12.61 12.02
CA MET A 151 -20.41 13.35 13.29
C MET A 151 -20.67 14.85 13.15
N GLN A 152 -20.20 15.46 12.06
CA GLN A 152 -20.41 16.88 11.79
C GLN A 152 -21.89 17.16 11.47
N ALA A 153 -22.55 16.26 10.75
CA ALA A 153 -23.98 16.38 10.43
C ALA A 153 -24.87 16.29 11.68
N THR A 154 -24.53 15.46 12.66
CA THR A 154 -25.29 15.36 13.92
C THR A 154 -25.09 16.53 14.90
N ARG A 155 -24.11 17.40 14.65
CA ARG A 155 -23.78 18.53 15.55
C ARG A 155 -24.45 19.85 15.11
N ASN A 156 -25.00 19.89 13.90
CA ASN A 156 -25.77 21.00 13.36
C ASN A 156 -27.27 20.72 13.53
#